data_AF-A0A6P1T924-F1
#
_entry.id   AF-A0A6P1T924-F1
#
_cell.length_a   1.000
_cell.length_b   1.000
_cell.length_c   1.000
_cell.angle_alpha   90.00
_cell.angle_beta   90.00
_cell.angle_gamma   90.00
#
_symmetry.space_group_name_H-M   'P 1'
#
loop_
_entity.id
_entity.type
_entity.pdbx_description
1 polymer ?
#
loop_
_entity_poly.entity_id
_entity_poly.type
_entity_poly.pdbx_seq_one_letter_code
_entity_poly.pdbx_strand_id
1 'polypeptide(L)'
;MNRESLAFAEQLIKKFDVGRLRISSGGGDALESIAFGHFINDRDIDVVVSRVCFSSCANYVLPSAASVFVESGAVLGWHGGAESDYSHEPEVWSDSELNDWRVAERSLYEKTGTCWELSVYPQDSMSWYSAYIYDGWAWDMESLTKLGLENVTFEGGVLATKGKGLPSVARLGFKGPCKPYNNAVNYDG
;
A
#
# COMPACT_ATOMS: atom_id res chain seq x y z
N MET A 1 -11.39 -2.63 2.78
CA MET A 1 -10.73 -3.45 3.81
C MET A 1 -11.22 -2.96 5.15
N ASN A 2 -11.74 -3.86 5.98
CA ASN A 2 -12.19 -3.56 7.34
C ASN A 2 -11.88 -4.76 8.24
N ARG A 3 -11.99 -4.56 9.56
CA ARG A 3 -11.73 -5.58 10.58
C ARG A 3 -12.39 -6.94 10.25
N GLU A 4 -13.69 -6.94 9.94
CA GLU A 4 -14.42 -8.19 9.71
C GLU A 4 -13.92 -8.95 8.48
N SER A 5 -13.75 -8.26 7.35
CA SER A 5 -13.28 -8.86 6.11
C SER A 5 -11.85 -9.43 6.23
N LEU A 6 -10.97 -8.73 6.95
CA LEU A 6 -9.58 -9.15 7.14
C LEU A 6 -9.49 -10.29 8.15
N ALA A 7 -10.21 -10.22 9.27
CA ALA A 7 -10.27 -11.31 10.24
C ALA A 7 -10.82 -12.61 9.60
N PHE A 8 -11.82 -12.49 8.73
CA PHE A 8 -12.34 -13.64 7.97
C PHE A 8 -11.28 -14.20 7.00
N ALA A 9 -10.55 -13.33 6.29
CA ALA A 9 -9.46 -13.76 5.42
C ALA A 9 -8.36 -14.49 6.21
N GLU A 10 -7.92 -13.96 7.36
CA GLU A 10 -6.97 -14.63 8.23
C GLU A 10 -7.45 -16.00 8.70
N GLN A 11 -8.73 -16.10 9.07
CA GLN A 11 -9.31 -17.37 9.50
C GLN A 11 -9.23 -18.41 8.39
N LEU A 12 -9.58 -18.02 7.15
CA LEU A 12 -9.48 -18.92 5.99
C LEU A 12 -8.03 -19.31 5.70
N ILE A 13 -7.10 -18.35 5.75
CA ILE A 13 -5.67 -18.59 5.51
C ILE A 13 -5.13 -19.58 6.53
N LYS A 14 -5.41 -19.39 7.83
CA LYS A 14 -5.00 -20.31 8.91
C LYS A 14 -5.64 -21.69 8.76
N LYS A 15 -6.92 -21.74 8.43
CA LYS A 15 -7.69 -23.00 8.38
C LYS A 15 -7.24 -23.90 7.24
N PHE A 16 -6.89 -23.32 6.10
CA PHE A 16 -6.59 -24.06 4.88
C PHE A 16 -5.12 -24.03 4.47
N ASP A 17 -4.25 -23.43 5.30
CA ASP A 17 -2.82 -23.29 5.03
C ASP A 17 -2.56 -22.67 3.64
N VAL A 18 -3.21 -21.52 3.41
CA VAL A 18 -3.19 -20.84 2.11
C VAL A 18 -1.85 -20.13 1.93
N GLY A 19 -1.11 -20.45 0.87
CA GLY A 19 0.12 -19.72 0.50
C GLY A 19 -0.10 -18.57 -0.51
N ARG A 20 -1.32 -18.38 -1.01
CA ARG A 20 -1.64 -17.36 -2.03
C ARG A 20 -2.98 -16.69 -1.80
N LEU A 21 -2.95 -15.36 -1.65
CA LEU A 21 -4.12 -14.50 -1.51
C LEU A 21 -4.42 -13.77 -2.82
N ARG A 22 -5.57 -14.06 -3.42
CA ARG A 22 -6.09 -13.26 -4.53
C ARG A 22 -6.96 -12.11 -4.01
N ILE A 23 -6.60 -10.87 -4.32
CA ILE A 23 -7.24 -9.67 -3.80
C ILE A 23 -7.75 -8.73 -4.91
N SER A 24 -8.81 -8.00 -4.58
CA SER A 24 -9.29 -6.83 -5.32
C SER A 24 -9.91 -5.87 -4.31
N SER A 25 -9.24 -4.75 -4.01
CA SER A 25 -9.71 -3.80 -3.00
C SER A 25 -9.34 -2.35 -3.32
N GLY A 26 -10.26 -1.44 -3.00
CA GLY A 26 -9.98 0.01 -3.01
C GLY A 26 -9.20 0.50 -1.78
N GLY A 27 -8.87 -0.38 -0.84
CA GLY A 27 -8.32 -0.02 0.47
C GLY A 27 -9.40 0.06 1.55
N GLY A 28 -9.11 0.75 2.64
CA GLY A 28 -9.99 0.93 3.79
C GLY A 28 -9.19 1.21 5.07
N ASP A 29 -9.62 0.64 6.19
CA ASP A 29 -9.04 0.90 7.52
C ASP A 29 -7.53 0.64 7.54
N ALA A 30 -6.76 1.68 7.88
CA ALA A 30 -5.30 1.62 7.84
C ALA A 30 -4.72 0.68 8.91
N LEU A 31 -5.16 0.79 10.16
CA LEU A 31 -4.64 -0.01 11.27
C LEU A 31 -4.94 -1.49 11.08
N GLU A 32 -6.16 -1.83 10.66
CA GLU A 32 -6.54 -3.21 10.37
C GLU A 32 -5.77 -3.76 9.16
N SER A 33 -5.54 -2.92 8.14
CA SER A 33 -4.75 -3.31 6.96
C SER A 33 -3.27 -3.52 7.29
N ILE A 34 -2.70 -2.73 8.20
CA ILE A 34 -1.32 -2.89 8.68
C ILE A 34 -1.18 -4.18 9.50
N ALA A 35 -2.12 -4.45 10.41
CA ALA A 35 -2.14 -5.70 11.16
C ALA A 35 -2.23 -6.92 10.23
N PHE A 36 -3.08 -6.84 9.20
CA PHE A 36 -3.17 -7.87 8.17
C PHE A 36 -1.89 -7.99 7.33
N GLY A 37 -1.21 -6.87 7.05
CA GLY A 37 0.11 -6.83 6.42
C GLY A 37 1.14 -7.65 7.18
N HIS A 38 1.27 -7.39 8.49
CA HIS A 38 2.13 -8.21 9.37
C HIS A 38 1.76 -9.70 9.30
N PHE A 39 0.47 -10.02 9.37
CA PHE A 39 -0.03 -11.39 9.34
C PHE A 39 0.37 -12.16 8.06
N ILE A 40 0.26 -11.52 6.88
CA ILE A 40 0.61 -12.16 5.60
C ILE A 40 2.12 -12.22 5.39
N ASN A 41 2.87 -11.22 5.88
CA ASN A 41 4.32 -11.22 5.82
C ASN A 41 4.92 -12.35 6.68
N ASP A 42 4.38 -12.58 7.88
CA ASP A 42 4.78 -13.68 8.78
C ASP A 42 4.54 -15.09 8.21
N ARG A 43 3.85 -15.20 7.07
CA ARG A 43 3.45 -16.46 6.44
C ARG A 43 3.94 -16.60 5.01
N ASP A 44 4.77 -15.67 4.54
CA ASP A 44 5.30 -15.67 3.19
C ASP A 44 4.20 -15.80 2.11
N ILE A 45 3.08 -15.09 2.28
CA ILE A 45 1.93 -15.19 1.38
C ILE A 45 2.21 -14.48 0.05
N ASP A 46 2.01 -15.19 -1.06
CA ASP A 46 1.91 -14.60 -2.39
C ASP A 46 0.61 -13.79 -2.54
N VAL A 47 0.67 -12.60 -3.14
CA VAL A 47 -0.52 -11.80 -3.44
C VAL A 47 -0.76 -11.71 -4.94
N VAL A 48 -1.98 -12.03 -5.36
CA VAL A 48 -2.45 -11.82 -6.74
C VAL A 48 -3.45 -10.68 -6.78
N VAL A 49 -3.11 -9.57 -7.43
CA VAL A 49 -4.03 -8.45 -7.65
C VAL A 49 -4.84 -8.71 -8.90
N SER A 50 -6.13 -8.95 -8.71
CA SER A 50 -7.03 -9.40 -9.79
C SER A 50 -7.76 -8.30 -10.54
N ARG A 51 -7.95 -7.14 -9.91
CA ARG A 51 -8.63 -5.99 -10.53
C ARG A 51 -8.11 -4.65 -10.03
N VAL A 52 -8.07 -4.45 -8.72
CA VAL A 52 -7.60 -3.19 -8.14
C VAL A 52 -6.94 -3.43 -6.79
N CYS A 53 -5.90 -2.68 -6.47
CA CYS A 53 -5.36 -2.58 -5.12
C CYS A 53 -4.97 -1.12 -4.88
N PHE A 54 -5.76 -0.43 -4.06
CA PHE A 54 -5.66 1.00 -3.84
C PHE A 54 -5.50 1.34 -2.35
N SER A 55 -4.97 2.53 -2.06
CA SER A 55 -4.85 3.08 -0.70
C SER A 55 -4.23 2.05 0.26
N SER A 56 -4.87 1.73 1.39
CA SER A 56 -4.38 0.77 2.38
C SER A 56 -4.04 -0.62 1.81
N CYS A 57 -4.69 -1.06 0.72
CA CYS A 57 -4.29 -2.28 0.02
C CYS A 57 -2.89 -2.13 -0.59
N ALA A 58 -2.69 -1.05 -1.35
CA ALA A 58 -1.42 -0.77 -2.00
C ALA A 58 -0.31 -0.42 -0.99
N ASN A 59 -0.67 0.32 0.05
CA ASN A 59 0.26 0.79 1.08
C ASN A 59 0.71 -0.34 2.01
N TYR A 60 -0.13 -1.32 2.33
CA TYR A 60 0.17 -2.28 3.41
C TYR A 60 0.10 -3.75 3.01
N VAL A 61 -0.73 -4.14 2.03
CA VAL A 61 -0.80 -5.54 1.59
C VAL A 61 0.32 -5.85 0.60
N LEU A 62 0.55 -4.98 -0.39
CA LEU A 62 1.57 -5.20 -1.42
C LEU A 62 3.00 -5.28 -0.86
N PRO A 63 3.49 -4.34 -0.02
CA PRO A 63 4.83 -4.45 0.57
C PRO A 63 4.99 -5.64 1.51
N SER A 64 3.90 -6.17 2.05
CA SER A 64 3.93 -7.29 2.99
C SER A 64 3.96 -8.66 2.32
N ALA A 65 3.62 -8.74 1.04
CA ALA A 65 3.55 -9.99 0.30
C ALA A 65 4.94 -10.55 0.01
N ALA A 66 5.08 -11.88 0.01
CA ALA A 66 6.32 -12.54 -0.42
C ALA A 66 6.61 -12.27 -1.91
N SER A 67 5.55 -12.32 -2.71
CA SER A 67 5.57 -11.88 -4.11
C SER A 67 4.23 -11.28 -4.50
N VAL A 68 4.23 -10.37 -5.47
CA VAL A 68 3.03 -9.75 -6.03
C VAL A 68 2.95 -10.09 -7.52
N PHE A 69 1.82 -10.66 -7.92
CA PHE A 69 1.45 -10.83 -9.33
C PHE A 69 0.22 -9.98 -9.65
N VAL A 70 0.34 -9.09 -10.62
CA VAL A 70 -0.72 -8.17 -11.04
C VAL A 70 -1.29 -8.65 -12.36
N GLU A 71 -2.58 -9.01 -12.36
CA GLU A 71 -3.25 -9.49 -13.56
C GLU A 71 -3.46 -8.41 -14.61
N SER A 72 -3.67 -8.84 -15.85
CA SER A 72 -3.85 -7.97 -16.99
C SER A 72 -5.05 -7.04 -16.79
N GLY A 73 -4.78 -5.74 -16.91
CA GLY A 73 -5.78 -4.69 -16.72
C GLY A 73 -6.10 -4.36 -15.26
N ALA A 74 -5.46 -5.02 -14.28
CA ALA A 74 -5.57 -4.62 -12.89
C ALA A 74 -4.80 -3.33 -12.61
N VAL A 75 -5.37 -2.47 -11.76
CA VAL A 75 -4.83 -1.13 -11.47
C VAL A 75 -4.34 -1.06 -10.02
N LEU A 76 -3.11 -0.58 -9.82
CA LEU A 76 -2.57 -0.27 -8.50
C LEU A 76 -2.65 1.24 -8.26
N GLY A 77 -2.88 1.66 -7.01
CA GLY A 77 -2.96 3.08 -6.67
C GLY A 77 -2.52 3.40 -5.25
N TRP A 78 -1.56 4.31 -5.11
CA TRP A 78 -1.08 4.81 -3.83
C TRP A 78 -1.60 6.24 -3.61
N HIS A 79 -2.08 6.47 -2.39
CA HIS A 79 -2.36 7.78 -1.82
C HIS A 79 -2.55 7.62 -0.31
N GLY A 80 -2.15 8.62 0.46
CA GLY A 80 -2.36 8.76 1.91
C GLY A 80 -1.64 7.72 2.77
N GLY A 81 -0.58 8.14 3.46
CA GLY A 81 0.08 7.39 4.54
C GLY A 81 0.07 8.17 5.85
N ALA A 82 0.53 7.55 6.93
CA ALA A 82 0.47 8.16 8.27
C ALA A 82 1.25 9.49 8.39
N GLU A 83 2.23 9.70 7.50
CA GLU A 83 3.06 10.91 7.42
C GLU A 83 2.64 11.88 6.31
N SER A 84 1.51 11.64 5.63
CA SER A 84 0.97 12.54 4.61
C SER A 84 0.44 13.85 5.19
N ASP A 85 0.43 14.90 4.36
CA ASP A 85 -0.23 16.16 4.70
C ASP A 85 -1.75 16.05 4.49
N TYR A 86 -2.48 16.09 5.61
CA TYR A 86 -3.94 16.02 5.65
C TYR A 86 -4.60 17.39 5.87
N SER A 87 -3.85 18.50 5.84
CA SER A 87 -4.36 19.85 6.14
C SER A 87 -5.51 20.32 5.23
N HIS A 88 -5.73 19.67 4.10
CA HIS A 88 -6.77 19.98 3.12
C HIS A 88 -7.89 18.94 3.07
N GLU A 89 -7.83 17.88 3.87
CA GLU A 89 -8.83 16.81 3.89
C GLU A 89 -9.96 17.12 4.88
N PRO A 90 -11.21 16.73 4.57
CA PRO A 90 -12.36 16.96 5.44
C PRO A 90 -12.39 16.00 6.65
N GLU A 91 -11.66 14.89 6.57
CA GLU A 91 -11.52 13.92 7.66
C GLU A 91 -10.53 14.45 8.69
N VAL A 92 -10.98 14.52 9.94
CA VAL A 92 -10.18 15.05 11.06
C VAL A 92 -9.75 13.86 11.91
N TRP A 93 -8.51 13.41 11.73
CA TRP A 93 -7.88 12.49 12.66
C TRP A 93 -7.41 13.25 13.90
N SER A 94 -7.63 12.68 15.08
CA SER A 94 -7.00 13.18 16.29
C SER A 94 -5.49 12.93 16.27
N ASP A 95 -4.73 13.71 17.05
CA ASP A 95 -3.29 13.51 17.21
C ASP A 95 -2.97 12.08 17.68
N SER A 96 -3.83 11.50 18.52
CA SER A 96 -3.68 10.12 19.00
C SER A 96 -3.86 9.11 17.86
N GLU A 97 -4.89 9.26 17.04
CA GLU A 97 -5.16 8.34 15.92
C GLU A 97 -4.04 8.40 14.87
N LEU A 98 -3.55 9.61 14.55
CA LEU A 98 -2.40 9.79 13.66
C LEU A 98 -1.14 9.17 14.26
N ASN A 99 -0.91 9.33 15.56
CA ASN A 99 0.24 8.73 16.22
C ASN A 99 0.17 7.19 16.19
N ASP A 100 -0.99 6.61 16.49
CA ASP A 100 -1.19 5.15 16.44
C ASP A 100 -0.96 4.62 15.02
N TRP A 101 -1.43 5.33 14.01
CA TRP A 101 -1.18 4.99 12.60
C TRP A 101 0.32 5.10 12.26
N ARG A 102 1.00 6.18 12.64
CA ARG A 102 2.44 6.34 12.40
C ARG A 102 3.26 5.22 13.03
N VAL A 103 2.96 4.86 14.28
CA VAL A 103 3.65 3.76 14.99
C VAL A 103 3.43 2.43 14.26
N ALA A 104 2.18 2.13 13.88
CA ALA A 104 1.85 0.90 13.17
C ALA A 104 2.49 0.83 11.77
N GLU A 105 2.37 1.90 10.98
CA GLU A 105 2.92 1.97 9.62
C GLU A 105 4.44 1.82 9.64
N ARG A 106 5.11 2.53 10.57
CA ARG A 106 6.54 2.40 10.77
C ARG A 106 6.94 0.96 11.06
N SER A 107 6.30 0.31 12.04
CA SER A 107 6.57 -1.09 12.39
C SER A 107 6.49 -2.02 11.17
N LEU A 108 5.49 -1.83 10.31
CA LEU A 108 5.35 -2.65 9.11
C LEU A 108 6.44 -2.37 8.08
N TYR A 109 6.72 -1.10 7.80
CA TYR A 109 7.71 -0.69 6.79
C TYR A 109 9.14 -1.02 7.22
N GLU A 110 9.45 -0.96 8.52
CA GLU A 110 10.70 -1.51 9.08
C GLU A 110 10.81 -3.01 8.81
N LYS A 111 9.73 -3.76 9.05
CA LYS A 111 9.69 -5.21 8.85
C LYS A 111 9.87 -5.60 7.38
N THR A 112 9.26 -4.86 6.46
CA THR A 112 9.28 -5.17 5.02
C THR A 112 10.45 -4.50 4.28
N GLY A 113 11.22 -3.64 4.94
CA GLY A 113 12.26 -2.83 4.28
C GLY A 113 11.68 -1.78 3.31
N THR A 114 10.41 -1.43 3.47
CA THR A 114 9.69 -0.48 2.62
C THR A 114 10.00 0.95 3.03
N CYS A 115 10.17 1.83 2.04
CA CYS A 115 10.42 3.25 2.28
C CYS A 115 9.08 3.97 2.48
N TRP A 116 9.00 4.86 3.47
CA TRP A 116 7.75 5.56 3.78
C TRP A 116 7.30 6.50 2.66
N GLU A 117 8.21 6.91 1.76
CA GLU A 117 7.85 7.67 0.57
C GLU A 117 6.85 6.94 -0.34
N LEU A 118 6.72 5.61 -0.22
CA LEU A 118 5.75 4.80 -0.98
C LEU A 118 4.32 5.29 -0.79
N SER A 119 3.90 5.55 0.46
CA SER A 119 2.53 5.95 0.82
C SER A 119 2.33 7.47 0.78
N VAL A 120 3.38 8.24 1.07
CA VAL A 120 3.27 9.71 1.27
C VAL A 120 3.43 10.50 -0.02
N TYR A 121 4.48 10.21 -0.78
CA TYR A 121 4.83 11.03 -1.94
C TYR A 121 3.68 11.16 -2.96
N PRO A 122 2.87 10.13 -3.24
CA PRO A 122 1.74 10.24 -4.17
C PRO A 122 0.69 11.27 -3.74
N GLN A 123 0.43 11.38 -2.44
CA GLN A 123 -0.49 12.38 -1.87
C GLN A 123 0.13 13.77 -1.89
N ASP A 124 1.37 13.90 -1.40
CA ASP A 124 1.99 15.20 -1.15
C ASP A 124 2.52 15.86 -2.44
N SER A 125 2.87 15.06 -3.45
CA SER A 125 3.26 15.56 -4.77
C SER A 125 2.07 15.90 -5.67
N MET A 126 0.85 15.74 -5.15
CA MET A 126 -0.38 15.91 -5.91
C MET A 126 -0.68 17.38 -6.16
N SER A 127 -0.72 17.79 -7.42
CA SER A 127 -1.36 19.05 -7.78
C SER A 127 -2.89 18.86 -7.76
N TRP A 128 -3.63 19.88 -7.31
CA TRP A 128 -5.10 19.89 -7.35
C TRP A 128 -5.67 19.61 -8.75
N TYR A 129 -4.94 19.99 -9.81
CA TYR A 129 -5.34 19.71 -11.19
C TYR A 129 -5.21 18.22 -11.53
N SER A 130 -4.15 17.57 -11.05
CA SER A 130 -3.98 16.12 -11.21
C SER A 130 -5.03 15.33 -10.43
N ALA A 131 -5.37 15.80 -9.22
CA ALA A 131 -6.43 15.24 -8.38
C ALA A 131 -7.81 15.26 -9.06
N TYR A 132 -8.05 16.23 -9.95
CA TYR A 132 -9.29 16.35 -10.71
C TYR A 132 -9.38 15.33 -11.86
N ILE A 133 -8.26 14.84 -12.36
CA ILE A 133 -8.18 14.02 -13.58
C ILE A 133 -8.05 12.54 -13.26
N TYR A 134 -7.34 12.22 -12.19
CA TYR A 134 -6.99 10.84 -11.84
C TYR A 134 -7.56 10.49 -10.47
N ASP A 135 -7.95 9.24 -10.33
CA ASP A 135 -8.46 8.68 -9.07
C ASP A 135 -7.32 8.30 -8.12
N GLY A 136 -6.07 8.25 -8.60
CA GLY A 136 -4.88 8.00 -7.80
C GLY A 136 -3.60 8.00 -8.63
N TRP A 137 -2.52 7.47 -8.05
CA TRP A 137 -1.22 7.38 -8.69
C TRP A 137 -0.63 5.99 -8.59
N ALA A 138 0.06 5.57 -9.64
CA ALA A 138 0.79 4.32 -9.66
C ALA A 138 2.27 4.58 -9.86
N TRP A 139 3.10 3.94 -9.05
CA TRP A 139 4.54 3.95 -9.23
C TRP A 139 4.93 3.17 -10.48
N ASP A 140 5.90 3.69 -11.24
CA ASP A 140 6.57 2.89 -12.25
C ASP A 140 7.41 1.75 -11.60
N MET A 141 7.83 0.80 -12.44
CA MET A 141 8.54 -0.41 -11.97
C MET A 141 9.85 -0.10 -11.25
N GLU A 142 10.60 0.89 -11.75
CA GLU A 142 11.86 1.31 -11.16
C GLU A 142 11.63 1.89 -9.77
N SER A 143 10.59 2.71 -9.62
CA SER A 143 10.19 3.33 -8.36
C SER A 143 9.70 2.29 -7.36
N LEU A 144 8.89 1.32 -7.78
CA LEU A 144 8.44 0.23 -6.91
C LEU A 144 9.62 -0.52 -6.31
N THR A 145 10.57 -0.92 -7.16
CA THR A 145 11.79 -1.62 -6.72
C THR A 145 12.58 -0.73 -5.76
N LYS A 146 12.81 0.53 -6.13
CA LYS A 146 13.55 1.50 -5.32
C LYS A 146 12.90 1.82 -3.97
N LEU A 147 11.58 1.70 -3.87
CA LEU A 147 10.79 1.95 -2.67
C LEU A 147 10.60 0.69 -1.79
N GLY A 148 11.25 -0.43 -2.15
CA GLY A 148 11.26 -1.67 -1.36
C GLY A 148 10.21 -2.70 -1.79
N LEU A 149 9.57 -2.54 -2.96
CA LEU A 149 8.66 -3.53 -3.55
C LEU A 149 9.38 -4.24 -4.71
N GLU A 150 10.33 -5.11 -4.38
CA GLU A 150 11.21 -5.75 -5.38
C GLU A 150 10.54 -6.92 -6.13
N ASN A 151 9.60 -7.62 -5.50
CA ASN A 151 9.00 -8.84 -6.03
C ASN A 151 7.63 -8.61 -6.69
N VAL A 152 7.50 -7.56 -7.52
CA VAL A 152 6.25 -7.25 -8.24
C VAL A 152 6.37 -7.59 -9.72
N THR A 153 5.44 -8.43 -10.19
CA THR A 153 5.34 -8.82 -11.60
C THR A 153 3.97 -8.48 -12.18
N PHE A 154 3.94 -8.16 -13.47
CA PHE A 154 2.74 -7.77 -14.18
C PHE A 154 2.48 -8.76 -15.31
N GLU A 155 1.25 -9.25 -15.41
CA GLU A 155 0.82 -10.04 -16.55
C GLU A 155 0.97 -9.21 -17.83
N GLY A 156 1.74 -9.73 -18.79
CA GLY A 156 2.09 -8.98 -20.01
C GLY A 156 3.14 -7.88 -19.82
N GLY A 157 3.72 -7.74 -18.62
CA GLY A 157 4.85 -6.84 -18.35
C GLY A 157 4.51 -5.35 -18.31
N VAL A 158 3.23 -4.99 -18.23
CA VAL A 158 2.79 -3.59 -18.27
C VAL A 158 1.86 -3.25 -17.11
N LEU A 159 2.18 -2.18 -16.40
CA LEU A 159 1.29 -1.53 -15.44
C LEU A 159 0.12 -0.84 -16.16
N ALA A 160 -1.11 -1.29 -15.90
CA ALA A 160 -2.30 -0.63 -16.40
C ALA A 160 -2.52 0.70 -15.66
N THR A 161 -2.85 1.76 -16.41
CA THR A 161 -3.19 3.08 -15.85
C THR A 161 -4.68 3.37 -15.81
N LYS A 162 -5.48 2.46 -16.39
CA LYS A 162 -6.94 2.48 -16.41
C LYS A 162 -7.47 1.12 -16.83
N GLY A 163 -8.69 0.81 -16.42
CA GLY A 163 -9.41 -0.38 -16.87
C GLY A 163 -10.91 -0.13 -16.95
N LYS A 164 -11.66 -1.03 -17.59
CA LYS A 164 -13.11 -0.88 -17.72
C LYS A 164 -13.77 -0.94 -16.34
N GLY A 165 -14.36 0.18 -15.91
CA GLY A 165 -14.99 0.29 -14.59
C GLY A 165 -14.00 0.24 -13.43
N LEU A 166 -12.74 0.60 -13.68
CA LEU A 166 -11.69 0.71 -12.68
C LEU A 166 -11.20 2.17 -12.58
N PRO A 167 -10.64 2.56 -11.42
CA PRO A 167 -9.99 3.85 -11.26
C PRO A 167 -8.91 4.09 -12.31
N SER A 168 -8.73 5.35 -12.67
CA SER A 168 -7.65 5.85 -13.52
C SER A 168 -6.50 6.36 -12.65
N VAL A 169 -5.26 6.09 -13.06
CA VAL A 169 -4.07 6.51 -12.31
C VAL A 169 -3.07 7.23 -13.18
N ALA A 170 -2.45 8.27 -12.61
CA ALA A 170 -1.26 8.87 -13.18
C ALA A 170 -0.02 8.04 -12.79
N ARG A 171 0.92 7.88 -13.73
CA ARG A 171 2.20 7.23 -13.41
C ARG A 171 3.15 8.22 -12.74
N LEU A 172 3.80 7.77 -11.66
CA LEU A 172 4.82 8.52 -10.93
C LEU A 172 6.18 7.81 -11.02
N GLY A 173 7.23 8.63 -11.08
CA GLY A 173 8.62 8.20 -10.98
C GLY A 173 9.30 8.84 -9.77
N PHE A 174 9.85 8.02 -8.87
CA PHE A 174 10.48 8.45 -7.64
C PHE A 174 11.96 8.82 -7.82
N LYS A 175 12.24 10.12 -7.73
CA LYS A 175 13.61 10.66 -7.93
C LYS A 175 14.43 10.77 -6.64
N GLY A 176 13.79 10.78 -5.48
CA GLY A 176 14.45 10.96 -4.18
C GLY A 176 15.26 9.74 -3.72
N PRO A 177 16.00 9.85 -2.61
CA PRO A 177 16.51 8.69 -1.90
C PRO A 177 15.35 7.97 -1.21
N CYS A 178 15.34 6.62 -1.28
CA CYS A 178 14.49 5.85 -0.38
C CYS A 178 14.98 6.06 1.06
N LYS A 179 14.07 6.36 1.98
CA LYS A 179 14.37 6.45 3.41
C LYS A 179 13.61 5.33 4.12
N PRO A 180 14.23 4.15 4.29
CA PRO A 180 13.63 3.15 5.18
C PRO A 180 13.58 3.74 6.59
N TYR A 181 12.56 3.37 7.35
CA TYR A 181 12.62 3.55 8.79
C TYR A 181 13.78 2.67 9.30
N ASN A 182 14.90 3.28 9.68
CA ASN A 182 16.03 2.55 10.26
C ASN A 182 15.78 2.38 11.77
N ASN A 183 16.25 1.25 12.32
CA ASN A 183 16.34 0.88 13.75
C ASN A 183 17.20 1.85 14.62
N ALA A 184 17.09 3.17 14.42
CA ALA A 184 17.79 4.19 15.19
C ALA A 184 17.10 5.56 15.06
N VAL A 185 15.86 5.66 15.53
CA VAL A 185 15.43 6.86 16.26
C VAL A 185 14.75 6.35 17.52
N ASN A 186 15.51 6.28 18.61
CA ASN A 186 14.91 6.29 19.94
C ASN A 186 14.02 7.54 19.98
N TYR A 187 12.71 7.34 19.96
CA TYR A 187 11.82 8.33 20.54
C TYR A 187 11.97 8.18 22.05
N ASP A 188 13.02 8.80 22.58
CA ASP A 188 13.12 9.03 24.01
C ASP A 188 11.96 9.95 24.41
N GLY A 189 11.06 9.42 25.25
CA GLY A 189 10.28 10.17 26.26
C GLY A 189 9.14 11.03 25.76
#